data_AF-A0A484YM95-F1
#
_entry.id   AF-A0A484YM95-F1
#
_cell.length_a   1.000
_cell.length_b   1.000
_cell.length_c   1.000
_cell.angle_alpha   90.00
_cell.angle_beta   90.00
_cell.angle_gamma   90.00
#
_symmetry.space_group_name_H-M   'P 1'
#
loop_
_entity.id
_entity.type
_entity.pdbx_description
1 polymer ?
#
loop_
_entity_poly.entity_id
_entity_poly.type
_entity_poly.pdbx_seq_one_letter_code
_entity_poly.pdbx_strand_id
1 'polypeptide(L)'
;MPSLRSLNPLSTPQFDSTDETPASYNLAVRRAAPAVVNVYNRGLNTNSHNQLEIRTLGSGVIMDQRGYIITNKHVINDADQIIVALQDGRVFEALLVGSDSLTDLAVLKINATGGLPTIPINARRVPHIGDVVLAIGNPYNLGQDHYPGDY
;
A
#
# COMPACT_ATOMS: atom_id res chain seq x y z
N MET A 1 -42.92 11.59 30.03
CA MET A 1 -41.58 11.52 30.64
C MET A 1 -40.79 10.44 29.94
N PRO A 2 -39.59 10.70 29.39
CA PRO A 2 -38.82 9.66 28.73
C PRO A 2 -38.12 8.79 29.79
N SER A 3 -38.29 7.48 29.71
CA SER A 3 -37.61 6.50 30.56
C SER A 3 -36.16 6.31 30.10
N LEU A 4 -35.20 6.48 31.02
CA LEU A 4 -33.79 6.15 30.84
C LEU A 4 -33.61 4.66 30.48
N ARG A 5 -33.02 4.37 29.31
CA ARG A 5 -32.53 3.03 28.99
C ARG A 5 -31.35 2.72 29.91
N SER A 6 -31.53 1.79 30.85
CA SER A 6 -30.45 1.20 31.63
C SER A 6 -29.59 0.33 30.71
N LEU A 7 -28.33 0.71 30.47
CA LEU A 7 -27.35 -0.14 29.81
C LEU A 7 -26.96 -1.28 30.75
N ASN A 8 -27.01 -2.53 30.27
CA ASN A 8 -26.60 -3.70 31.03
C ASN A 8 -25.05 -3.73 31.08
N PRO A 9 -24.41 -3.75 32.28
CA PRO A 9 -22.94 -3.70 32.38
C PRO A 9 -22.25 -5.03 32.05
N LEU A 10 -23.02 -6.10 31.81
CA LEU A 10 -22.50 -7.42 31.48
C LEU A 10 -22.23 -7.55 29.98
N SER A 11 -21.00 -7.90 29.63
CA SER A 11 -20.61 -8.22 28.25
C SER A 11 -21.38 -9.45 27.77
N THR A 12 -22.00 -9.36 26.60
CA THR A 12 -22.62 -10.52 25.95
C THR A 12 -21.53 -11.51 25.50
N PRO A 13 -21.77 -12.83 25.53
CA PRO A 13 -20.83 -13.81 25.00
C PRO A 13 -20.54 -13.52 23.53
N GLN A 14 -19.26 -13.55 23.17
CA GLN A 14 -18.82 -13.53 21.78
C GLN A 14 -18.78 -14.98 21.28
N PHE A 15 -19.39 -15.24 20.13
CA PHE A 15 -19.41 -16.57 19.52
C PHE A 15 -18.36 -16.64 18.41
N ASP A 16 -17.54 -17.68 18.43
CA ASP A 16 -16.54 -17.98 17.40
C ASP A 16 -16.99 -19.17 16.54
N SER A 17 -16.30 -19.39 15.41
CA SER A 17 -16.58 -20.51 14.50
C SER A 17 -16.42 -21.85 15.22
N THR A 18 -17.30 -22.80 14.90
CA THR A 18 -17.23 -24.19 15.39
C THR A 18 -16.42 -25.12 14.48
N ASP A 19 -15.98 -24.62 13.33
CA ASP A 19 -15.22 -25.38 12.34
C ASP A 19 -13.72 -25.45 12.69
N GLU A 20 -13.03 -26.46 12.15
CA GLU A 20 -11.57 -26.54 12.26
C GLU A 20 -10.89 -25.33 11.61
N THR A 21 -9.84 -24.82 12.26
CA THR A 21 -9.09 -23.66 11.74
C THR A 21 -8.03 -24.11 10.73
N PRO A 22 -8.10 -23.71 9.45
CA PRO A 22 -7.09 -24.06 8.47
C PRO A 22 -5.75 -23.39 8.78
N ALA A 23 -4.64 -24.05 8.45
CA ALA A 23 -3.32 -23.42 8.47
C ALA A 23 -3.31 -22.23 7.48
N SER A 24 -2.99 -21.03 7.96
CA SER A 24 -3.11 -19.80 7.17
C SER A 24 -2.11 -18.73 7.59
N TYR A 25 -1.61 -17.99 6.59
CA TYR A 25 -0.79 -16.79 6.78
C TYR A 25 -1.60 -15.49 6.71
N ASN A 26 -2.94 -15.57 6.73
CA ASN A 26 -3.82 -14.41 6.63
C ASN A 26 -3.51 -13.32 7.67
N LEU A 27 -3.02 -13.69 8.86
CA LEU A 27 -2.60 -12.73 9.88
C LEU A 27 -1.48 -11.80 9.40
N ALA A 28 -0.50 -12.32 8.66
CA ALA A 28 0.59 -11.51 8.11
C ALA A 28 0.06 -10.57 7.02
N VAL A 29 -0.80 -11.09 6.14
CA VAL A 29 -1.44 -10.30 5.06
C VAL A 29 -2.25 -9.15 5.64
N ARG A 30 -3.15 -9.41 6.61
CA ARG A 30 -3.98 -8.37 7.24
C ARG A 30 -3.17 -7.26 7.92
N ARG A 31 -1.96 -7.57 8.39
CA ARG A 31 -1.08 -6.60 9.06
C ARG A 31 -0.21 -5.81 8.10
N ALA A 32 0.27 -6.43 7.02
CA ALA A 32 1.27 -5.83 6.13
C ALA A 32 0.67 -5.27 4.83
N ALA A 33 -0.27 -5.99 4.21
CA ALA A 33 -0.78 -5.64 2.88
C ALA A 33 -1.40 -4.24 2.78
N PRO A 34 -2.11 -3.70 3.79
CA PRO A 34 -2.64 -2.34 3.70
C PRO A 34 -1.58 -1.25 3.48
N ALA A 35 -0.33 -1.48 3.93
CA ALA A 35 0.78 -0.55 3.76
C ALA A 35 1.54 -0.72 2.43
N VAL A 36 1.18 -1.73 1.62
CA VAL A 36 1.78 -1.95 0.30
C VAL A 36 0.91 -1.28 -0.75
N VAL A 37 1.53 -0.41 -1.54
CA VAL A 37 0.87 0.46 -2.51
C VAL A 37 1.26 0.10 -3.93
N ASN A 38 0.41 0.44 -4.89
CA ASN A 38 0.76 0.45 -6.30
C ASN A 38 1.45 1.77 -6.64
N VAL A 39 2.52 1.70 -7.43
CA VAL A 39 3.26 2.87 -7.90
C VAL A 39 3.19 2.88 -9.42
N TYR A 40 2.69 3.97 -9.98
CA TYR A 40 2.56 4.16 -11.42
C TYR A 40 3.44 5.32 -11.85
N ASN A 41 4.21 5.08 -12.90
CA ASN A 41 5.03 6.09 -13.57
C ASN A 41 4.28 6.53 -14.81
N ARG A 42 3.87 7.80 -14.83
CA ARG A 42 3.28 8.43 -15.99
C ARG A 42 4.30 9.34 -16.64
N GLY A 43 4.37 9.28 -17.96
CA GLY A 43 5.08 10.29 -18.74
C GLY A 43 4.27 10.77 -19.93
N LEU A 44 4.64 11.95 -20.41
CA LEU A 44 3.99 12.61 -21.52
C LEU A 44 4.33 11.89 -22.81
N ASN A 45 3.30 11.43 -23.53
CA ASN A 45 3.46 10.92 -24.88
C ASN A 45 3.46 12.09 -25.89
N THR A 46 4.64 12.44 -26.40
CA THR A 46 4.81 13.52 -27.39
C THR A 46 4.15 13.23 -28.74
N ASN A 47 3.79 11.97 -29.02
CA ASN A 47 3.16 11.55 -30.27
C ASN A 47 1.63 11.54 -30.20
N SER A 48 1.06 11.67 -28.99
CA SER A 48 -0.39 11.60 -28.72
C SER A 48 -0.82 12.77 -27.85
N HIS A 49 -1.03 13.96 -28.44
CA HIS A 49 -1.68 15.12 -27.81
C HIS A 49 -1.20 15.51 -26.38
N ASN A 50 0.04 15.20 -26.00
CA ASN A 50 0.56 15.36 -24.63
C ASN A 50 -0.28 14.65 -23.54
N GLN A 51 -0.88 13.49 -23.85
CA GLN A 51 -1.55 12.69 -22.83
C GLN A 51 -0.53 11.99 -21.93
N LEU A 52 -0.82 11.92 -20.63
CA LEU A 52 -0.04 11.17 -19.65
C LEU A 52 -0.38 9.68 -19.78
N GLU A 53 0.59 8.89 -20.23
CA GLU A 53 0.46 7.44 -20.35
C GLU A 53 1.29 6.72 -19.30
N ILE A 54 0.85 5.55 -18.87
CA ILE A 54 1.60 4.71 -17.94
C ILE A 54 2.78 4.10 -18.70
N ARG A 55 4.00 4.43 -18.27
CA ARG A 55 5.23 3.91 -18.86
C ARG A 55 5.70 2.65 -18.14
N THR A 56 5.52 2.63 -16.83
CA THR A 56 5.88 1.49 -15.98
C THR A 56 5.05 1.50 -14.71
N LEU A 57 5.00 0.34 -14.05
CA LEU A 57 4.28 0.11 -12.81
C LEU A 57 5.13 -0.71 -11.86
N GLY A 58 4.88 -0.55 -10.58
CA GLY A 58 5.53 -1.32 -9.54
C GLY A 58 4.77 -1.24 -8.23
N SER A 59 5.47 -1.55 -7.15
CA SER A 59 4.92 -1.47 -5.81
C SER A 59 5.80 -0.61 -4.91
N GLY A 60 5.19 -0.09 -3.85
CA GLY A 60 5.88 0.65 -2.81
C GLY A 60 5.39 0.23 -1.44
N VAL A 61 6.12 0.64 -0.40
CA VAL A 61 5.78 0.33 0.99
C VAL A 61 5.75 1.62 1.79
N ILE A 62 4.61 1.91 2.44
CA ILE A 62 4.44 3.05 3.34
C ILE A 62 5.22 2.78 4.63
N MET A 63 6.29 3.55 4.84
CA MET A 63 7.22 3.35 5.95
C MET A 63 6.74 4.03 7.23
N ASP A 64 6.08 5.18 7.13
CA ASP A 64 5.59 5.91 8.29
C ASP A 64 4.31 6.73 8.00
N GLN A 65 3.69 7.22 9.07
CA GLN A 65 2.41 7.95 9.02
C GLN A 65 2.53 9.32 8.35
N ARG A 66 3.75 9.83 8.14
CA ARG A 66 3.97 11.11 7.44
C ARG A 66 3.84 10.91 5.92
N GLY A 67 3.80 9.68 5.43
CA GLY A 67 3.61 9.35 4.02
C GLY A 67 4.91 9.17 3.24
N TYR A 68 6.00 8.79 3.92
CA TYR A 68 7.20 8.34 3.24
C TYR A 68 7.03 6.91 2.73
N ILE A 69 7.37 6.69 1.47
CA ILE A 69 7.19 5.42 0.77
C ILE A 69 8.53 5.00 0.17
N ILE A 70 8.92 3.75 0.34
CA ILE A 70 10.05 3.15 -0.37
C ILE A 70 9.53 2.39 -1.59
N THR A 71 10.19 2.57 -2.73
CA THR A 71 9.96 1.81 -3.97
C THR A 71 11.30 1.57 -4.68
N ASN A 72 11.28 0.89 -5.82
CA ASN A 72 12.47 0.76 -6.65
C ASN A 72 12.70 1.98 -7.52
N LYS A 73 13.97 2.36 -7.69
CA LYS A 73 14.34 3.51 -8.52
C LYS A 73 13.95 3.28 -9.98
N HIS A 74 14.17 2.08 -10.52
CA HIS A 74 13.78 1.79 -11.91
C HIS A 74 12.28 1.97 -12.21
N VAL A 75 11.41 1.84 -11.20
CA VAL A 75 9.96 2.07 -11.35
C VAL A 75 9.66 3.54 -11.61
N ILE A 76 10.42 4.47 -11.01
CA ILE A 76 10.12 5.91 -11.06
C ILE A 76 11.04 6.71 -11.98
N ASN A 77 11.95 6.03 -12.70
CA ASN A 77 12.86 6.69 -13.63
C ASN A 77 12.09 7.44 -14.73
N ASP A 78 12.53 8.65 -15.04
CA ASP A 78 11.99 9.49 -16.12
C ASP A 78 10.46 9.69 -16.06
N ALA A 79 9.91 9.61 -14.84
CA ALA A 79 8.51 9.89 -14.58
C ALA A 79 8.27 11.40 -14.64
N ASP A 80 7.35 11.83 -15.49
CA ASP A 80 6.82 13.20 -15.42
C ASP A 80 5.85 13.33 -14.23
N GLN A 81 5.19 12.23 -13.87
CA GLN A 81 4.32 12.15 -12.71
C GLN A 81 4.34 10.76 -12.09
N ILE A 82 4.35 10.71 -10.75
CA ILE A 82 4.30 9.47 -9.98
C ILE A 82 2.97 9.40 -9.24
N ILE A 83 2.18 8.37 -9.52
CA ILE A 83 0.90 8.11 -8.86
C ILE A 83 1.04 6.94 -7.91
N VAL A 84 0.51 7.10 -6.70
CA VAL A 84 0.46 6.06 -5.67
C VAL A 84 -0.99 5.72 -5.38
N ALA A 85 -1.35 4.45 -5.52
CA ALA A 85 -2.69 3.95 -5.15
C ALA A 85 -2.61 3.00 -3.95
N LEU A 86 -3.43 3.27 -2.93
CA LEU A 86 -3.56 2.45 -1.73
C LEU A 86 -4.61 1.35 -1.94
N GLN A 87 -4.52 0.30 -1.12
CA GLN A 87 -5.48 -0.82 -1.14
C GLN A 87 -6.89 -0.41 -0.71
N ASP A 88 -7.06 0.74 -0.04
CA ASP A 88 -8.36 1.29 0.35
C ASP A 88 -9.01 2.16 -0.75
N GLY A 89 -8.38 2.23 -1.93
CA GLY A 89 -8.88 2.97 -3.10
C GLY A 89 -8.44 4.43 -3.15
N ARG A 90 -7.75 4.97 -2.13
CA ARG A 90 -7.19 6.33 -2.20
C ARG A 90 -6.05 6.40 -3.19
N VAL A 91 -5.97 7.50 -3.93
CA VAL A 91 -4.95 7.76 -4.94
C VAL A 91 -4.30 9.12 -4.67
N PHE A 92 -2.97 9.17 -4.78
CA PHE A 92 -2.18 10.36 -4.50
C PHE A 92 -1.15 10.57 -5.60
N GLU A 93 -0.89 11.84 -5.93
CA GLU A 93 0.37 12.21 -6.57
C GLU A 93 1.48 12.21 -5.52
N ALA A 94 2.62 11.63 -5.88
CA ALA A 94 3.77 11.50 -5.00
C ALA A 94 4.93 12.36 -5.49
N LEU A 95 5.62 12.99 -4.54
CA LEU A 95 6.85 13.72 -4.81
C LEU A 95 8.05 12.80 -4.61
N LEU A 96 9.01 12.84 -5.54
CA LEU A 96 10.30 12.19 -5.36
C LEU A 96 11.11 12.95 -4.31
N VAL A 97 11.45 12.28 -3.21
CA VAL A 97 12.34 12.82 -2.17
C VAL A 97 13.80 12.60 -2.56
N GLY A 98 14.11 11.43 -3.12
CA GLY A 98 15.46 11.08 -3.57
C GLY A 98 15.53 9.63 -4.04
N SER A 99 16.64 9.26 -4.69
CA SER A 99 16.91 7.89 -5.12
C SER A 99 18.39 7.55 -4.99
N ASP A 100 18.70 6.27 -4.89
CA ASP A 100 20.05 5.73 -4.85
C ASP A 100 20.21 4.65 -5.93
N SER A 101 21.19 4.85 -6.83
CA SER A 101 21.45 3.95 -7.94
C SER A 101 22.16 2.65 -7.51
N LEU A 102 22.88 2.65 -6.37
CA LEU A 102 23.61 1.46 -5.93
C LEU A 102 22.68 0.38 -5.36
N THR A 103 21.61 0.82 -4.67
CA THR A 103 20.60 -0.08 -4.07
C THR A 103 19.33 -0.22 -4.91
N ASP A 104 19.20 0.56 -5.99
CA ASP A 104 17.97 0.67 -6.80
C ASP A 104 16.73 1.02 -5.96
N LEU A 105 16.92 1.91 -4.97
CA LEU A 105 15.86 2.39 -4.09
C LEU A 105 15.50 3.85 -4.37
N ALA A 106 14.22 4.18 -4.21
CA ALA A 106 13.71 5.54 -4.23
C ALA A 106 12.77 5.79 -3.05
N VAL A 107 12.78 7.02 -2.56
CA VAL A 107 11.88 7.48 -1.51
C VAL A 107 10.90 8.48 -2.11
N LEU A 108 9.62 8.22 -1.91
CA LEU A 108 8.52 9.08 -2.32
C LEU A 108 7.83 9.70 -1.09
N LYS A 109 7.14 10.82 -1.30
CA LYS A 109 6.32 11.48 -0.29
C LYS A 109 4.91 11.74 -0.83
N ILE A 110 3.90 11.26 -0.12
CA ILE A 110 2.49 11.61 -0.35
C ILE A 110 1.95 12.49 0.77
N ASN A 111 1.00 13.36 0.46
CA ASN A 111 0.31 14.21 1.44
C ASN A 111 -1.12 13.71 1.62
N ALA A 112 -1.36 12.92 2.67
CA ALA A 112 -2.68 12.43 3.03
C ALA A 112 -3.24 13.22 4.22
N THR A 113 -4.53 13.54 4.16
CA THR A 113 -5.26 14.21 5.25
C THR A 113 -5.77 13.23 6.31
N GLY A 114 -5.98 11.97 5.93
CA GLY A 114 -6.35 10.88 6.83
C GLY A 114 -5.17 9.97 7.16
N GLY A 115 -5.32 9.14 8.21
CA GLY A 115 -4.30 8.18 8.62
C GLY A 115 -3.84 7.27 7.49
N LEU A 116 -2.55 6.96 7.48
CA LEU A 116 -1.94 6.03 6.54
C LEU A 116 -1.63 4.70 7.25
N PRO A 117 -1.94 3.56 6.63
CA PRO A 117 -1.43 2.27 7.10
C PRO A 117 0.08 2.23 6.92
N THR A 118 0.81 1.79 7.94
CA THR A 118 2.28 1.72 7.94
C THR A 118 2.74 0.28 8.09
N ILE A 119 3.82 -0.08 7.40
CA ILE A 119 4.35 -1.45 7.44
C ILE A 119 4.83 -1.81 8.86
N PRO A 120 4.49 -2.99 9.40
CA PRO A 120 5.03 -3.43 10.68
C PRO A 120 6.54 -3.70 10.57
N ILE A 121 7.34 -3.02 11.39
CA ILE A 121 8.80 -3.22 11.45
C ILE A 121 9.17 -3.60 12.87
N ASN A 122 9.90 -4.70 13.02
CA ASN A 122 10.53 -5.08 14.29
C ASN A 122 12.04 -4.95 14.15
N ALA A 123 12.61 -3.86 14.66
CA ALA A 123 14.04 -3.57 14.60
C ALA A 123 14.93 -4.60 15.33
N ARG A 124 14.34 -5.45 16.19
CA ARG A 124 15.05 -6.53 16.90
C ARG A 124 14.96 -7.89 16.19
N ARG A 125 14.25 -7.98 15.06
CA ARG A 125 14.11 -9.24 14.30
C ARG A 125 15.36 -9.48 13.46
N VAL A 126 15.95 -10.67 13.61
CA VAL A 126 16.99 -11.17 12.72
C VAL A 126 16.34 -12.18 11.77
N PRO A 127 16.41 -12.00 10.43
CA PRO A 127 15.96 -13.00 9.46
C PRO A 127 16.85 -14.24 9.49
N HIS A 128 16.27 -15.44 9.39
CA HIS A 128 17.02 -16.70 9.32
C HIS A 128 16.73 -17.45 8.02
N ILE A 129 17.70 -18.27 7.58
CA ILE A 129 17.50 -19.19 6.46
C ILE A 129 16.40 -20.19 6.84
N GLY A 130 15.39 -20.33 5.98
CA GLY A 130 14.22 -21.19 6.23
C GLY A 130 13.01 -20.47 6.81
N ASP A 131 13.12 -19.16 7.14
CA ASP A 131 11.95 -18.36 7.49
C ASP A 131 10.96 -18.31 6.31
N VAL A 132 9.68 -18.58 6.58
CA VAL A 132 8.61 -18.37 5.61
C VAL A 132 8.44 -16.87 5.36
N VAL A 133 8.43 -16.48 4.09
CA VAL A 133 8.26 -15.10 3.65
C VAL A 133 7.08 -14.95 2.69
N LEU A 134 6.48 -13.76 2.69
CA LEU A 134 5.42 -13.39 1.75
C LEU A 134 5.89 -12.19 0.94
N ALA A 135 5.97 -12.34 -0.38
CA ALA A 135 6.12 -11.22 -1.28
C ALA A 135 4.73 -10.60 -1.53
N ILE A 136 4.60 -9.30 -1.28
CA ILE A 136 3.36 -8.55 -1.48
C ILE A 136 3.66 -7.44 -2.48
N GLY A 137 2.89 -7.38 -3.55
CA GLY A 137 3.00 -6.38 -4.60
C GLY A 137 1.92 -6.58 -5.66
N ASN A 138 1.98 -5.77 -6.71
CA ASN A 138 1.05 -5.82 -7.84
C ASN A 138 1.82 -6.06 -9.16
N PRO A 139 2.19 -7.31 -9.46
CA PRO A 139 3.14 -7.63 -10.55
C PRO A 139 2.56 -7.44 -11.97
N TYR A 140 1.24 -7.36 -12.14
CA TYR A 140 0.60 -7.35 -13.46
C TYR A 140 -0.56 -6.34 -13.59
N ASN A 141 -0.76 -5.47 -12.60
CA ASN A 141 -1.95 -4.61 -12.49
C ASN A 141 -3.30 -5.37 -12.52
N LEU A 142 -3.32 -6.66 -12.18
CA LEU A 142 -4.53 -7.51 -12.22
C LEU A 142 -5.50 -7.24 -11.05
N GLY A 143 -5.23 -6.22 -10.23
CA GLY A 143 -6.04 -5.84 -9.07
C GLY A 143 -6.90 -4.59 -9.26
N GLN A 144 -6.76 -3.89 -10.39
CA GLN A 144 -7.60 -2.73 -10.71
C GLN A 144 -8.07 -2.82 -12.16
N ASP A 145 -9.29 -3.33 -12.35
CA ASP A 145 -9.99 -3.33 -13.65
C ASP A 145 -10.37 -1.90 -14.11
N HIS A 146 -10.03 -0.86 -13.34
CA HIS A 146 -10.37 0.52 -13.63
C HIS A 146 -9.28 1.47 -13.15
N TYR A 147 -8.61 2.15 -14.09
CA TYR A 147 -7.59 3.14 -13.81
C TYR A 147 -8.22 4.50 -13.46
N PRO A 148 -7.67 5.25 -12.49
CA PRO A 148 -8.08 6.63 -12.26
C PRO A 148 -7.59 7.52 -13.42
N GLY A 149 -8.50 7.88 -14.34
CA GLY A 149 -8.20 8.79 -15.46
C GLY A 149 -8.74 8.36 -16.83
N ASP A 150 -9.42 7.21 -16.92
CA ASP A 150 -10.12 6.80 -18.15
C ASP A 150 -11.49 7.50 -18.25
N TYR A 151 -11.50 8.82 -18.50
CA TYR A 151 -12.67 9.60 -18.93
C TYR A 151 -12.27 10.71 -19.92
#